data_AF-A0AAD2JHI6-F1
#
_entry.id   AF-A0AAD2JHI6-F1
#
_cell.length_a   1.000
_cell.length_b   1.000
_cell.length_c   1.000
_cell.angle_alpha   90.00
_cell.angle_beta   90.00
_cell.angle_gamma   90.00
#
_symmetry.space_group_name_H-M   'P 1'
#
loop_
_entity.id
_entity.type
_entity.pdbx_description
1 polymer ?
#
loop_
_entity_poly.entity_id
_entity_poly.type
_entity_poly.pdbx_seq_one_letter_code
_entity_poly.pdbx_strand_id
1 'polypeptide(L)'
;MNLKIFLLIVLLQCWSSEALKKEPRTGIVFPDPYQSKRLQKTGVRTKGPIKVYAIGQYDDTTFLLHMTYGVGAEKMTDALKDALEPRLSNKNKNGGDGSTDEELKEFEQLMLKGLPKGASKGTQLTFGTGGGKLSLQVNGKQIGTIKSKPLSKAFAGIYTDRKAVCTLKPPAVEEGAANDGEGTIDSIFGIPKKRLLTVAGAALVGSIFGTYI
;
A
#
# COMPACT_ATOMS: atom_id res chain seq x y z
N MET A 1 34.44 -1.64 35.19
CA MET A 1 33.55 -1.13 34.11
C MET A 1 32.55 -2.22 33.79
N ASN A 2 31.25 -1.98 34.01
CA ASN A 2 30.22 -3.03 34.05
C ASN A 2 29.85 -3.54 32.63
N LEU A 3 30.17 -4.80 32.33
CA LEU A 3 29.87 -5.48 31.05
C LEU A 3 28.38 -5.41 30.68
N LYS A 4 27.49 -5.26 31.68
CA LYS A 4 26.04 -5.07 31.49
C LYS A 4 25.66 -3.75 30.82
N ILE A 5 26.46 -2.68 30.97
CA ILE A 5 26.20 -1.38 30.34
C ILE A 5 26.64 -1.37 28.86
N PHE A 6 27.70 -2.11 28.53
CA PHE A 6 28.15 -2.25 27.13
C PHE A 6 27.15 -3.08 26.30
N LEU A 7 26.54 -4.11 26.91
CA LEU A 7 25.50 -4.92 26.25
C LEU A 7 24.21 -4.13 25.98
N LEU A 8 23.88 -3.13 26.82
CA LEU A 8 22.69 -2.30 26.65
C LEU A 8 22.85 -1.25 25.53
N ILE A 9 24.07 -0.79 25.27
CA ILE A 9 24.39 0.17 24.20
C ILE A 9 24.43 -0.51 22.82
N VAL A 10 24.90 -1.75 22.74
CA VAL A 10 24.92 -2.51 21.47
C VAL A 10 23.50 -2.94 21.03
N LEU A 11 22.57 -3.12 21.97
CA LEU A 11 21.16 -3.44 21.65
C LEU A 11 20.32 -2.21 21.22
N LEU A 12 20.84 -0.98 21.36
CA LEU A 12 20.11 0.25 21.04
C LEU A 12 20.43 0.83 19.65
N GLN A 13 21.25 0.16 18.83
CA GLN A 13 21.75 0.70 17.57
C GLN A 13 21.38 -0.21 16.38
N CYS A 14 20.08 -0.28 16.07
CA CYS A 14 19.64 -0.65 14.72
C CYS A 14 18.23 -0.13 14.45
N TRP A 15 18.02 1.19 14.60
CA TRP A 15 16.94 1.84 13.87
C TRP A 15 17.41 2.02 12.42
N SER A 16 17.29 0.95 11.65
CA SER A 16 17.32 1.06 10.19
C SER A 16 16.14 1.92 9.79
N SER A 17 16.41 3.19 9.45
CA SER A 17 15.46 4.02 8.72
C SER A 17 15.32 3.43 7.31
N GLU A 18 14.40 2.47 7.13
CA GLU A 18 14.06 1.99 5.80
C GLU A 18 13.41 3.14 5.03
N ALA A 19 14.06 3.51 3.92
CA ALA A 19 13.57 4.56 3.05
C ALA A 19 12.16 4.22 2.57
N LEU A 20 11.21 5.15 2.77
CA LEU A 20 9.82 4.92 2.42
C LEU A 20 9.69 4.85 0.90
N LYS A 21 9.17 3.72 0.42
CA LYS A 21 8.91 3.51 -1.01
C LYS A 21 7.47 3.90 -1.32
N LYS A 22 7.31 4.91 -2.17
CA LYS A 22 5.99 5.44 -2.54
C LYS A 22 5.72 5.35 -4.02
N GLU A 23 4.44 5.30 -4.36
CA GLU A 23 3.97 5.56 -5.71
C GLU A 23 3.85 7.08 -5.93
N PRO A 24 4.57 7.68 -6.90
CA PRO A 24 4.74 9.13 -6.99
C PRO A 24 3.46 9.90 -7.33
N ARG A 25 2.51 9.32 -8.07
CA ARG A 25 1.30 10.03 -8.50
C ARG A 25 0.23 10.10 -7.41
N THR A 26 0.21 9.17 -6.47
CA THR A 26 -0.79 9.06 -5.40
C THR A 26 -0.22 9.40 -4.03
N GLY A 27 1.11 9.32 -3.87
CA GLY A 27 1.78 9.45 -2.57
C GLY A 27 1.56 8.26 -1.64
N ILE A 28 0.92 7.17 -2.12
CA ILE A 28 0.73 5.97 -1.31
C ILE A 28 2.07 5.31 -1.05
N VAL A 29 2.38 5.11 0.22
CA VAL A 29 3.53 4.33 0.68
C VAL A 29 3.19 2.85 0.62
N PHE A 30 4.11 2.06 0.08
CA PHE A 30 4.05 0.61 0.04
C PHE A 30 5.08 0.04 1.02
N PRO A 31 4.71 -0.94 1.86
CA PRO A 31 5.66 -1.59 2.76
C PRO A 31 6.73 -2.32 1.95
N ASP A 32 7.98 -2.30 2.42
CA ASP A 32 9.06 -3.09 1.84
C ASP A 32 10.05 -3.51 2.93
N PRO A 33 10.04 -4.78 3.39
CA PRO A 33 9.34 -5.91 2.79
C PRO A 33 7.84 -5.98 3.05
N TYR A 34 7.13 -6.71 2.19
CA TYR A 34 5.77 -7.17 2.42
C TYR A 34 5.71 -8.69 2.33
N GLN A 35 5.28 -9.37 3.41
CA GLN A 35 5.21 -10.85 3.47
C GLN A 35 6.53 -11.52 3.01
N SER A 36 7.67 -10.99 3.49
CA SER A 36 9.04 -11.41 3.14
C SER A 36 9.46 -11.19 1.68
N LYS A 37 8.68 -10.43 0.90
CA LYS A 37 8.94 -10.13 -0.51
C LYS A 37 9.31 -8.67 -0.67
N ARG A 38 10.19 -8.38 -1.63
CA ARG A 38 10.68 -7.02 -1.90
C ARG A 38 9.81 -6.28 -2.89
N LEU A 39 9.53 -5.01 -2.63
CA LEU A 39 8.80 -4.14 -3.56
C LEU A 39 9.70 -3.83 -4.76
N GLN A 40 9.26 -4.25 -5.95
CA GLN A 40 10.03 -4.06 -7.18
C GLN A 40 9.52 -2.87 -7.98
N LYS A 41 8.19 -2.72 -8.11
CA LYS A 41 7.56 -1.69 -8.94
C LYS A 41 6.28 -1.17 -8.31
N THR A 42 5.93 0.05 -8.65
CA THR A 42 4.64 0.69 -8.32
C THR A 42 3.98 1.24 -9.57
N GLY A 43 2.67 1.44 -9.52
CA GLY A 43 1.91 2.09 -10.58
C GLY A 43 0.55 2.56 -10.11
N VAL A 44 -0.22 3.18 -11.01
CA VAL A 44 -1.57 3.66 -10.72
C VAL A 44 -2.47 3.35 -11.87
N ARG A 45 -3.60 2.72 -11.55
CA ARG A 45 -4.69 2.55 -12.50
C ARG A 45 -5.61 3.76 -12.43
N THR A 46 -5.86 4.36 -13.59
CA THR A 46 -6.76 5.51 -13.76
C THR A 46 -7.97 5.15 -14.62
N LYS A 47 -9.12 5.77 -14.36
CA LYS A 47 -10.28 5.79 -15.26
C LYS A 47 -10.69 7.25 -15.47
N GLY A 48 -10.41 7.78 -16.66
CA GLY A 48 -10.48 9.22 -16.91
C GLY A 48 -9.56 9.99 -15.95
N PRO A 49 -10.06 11.06 -15.28
CA PRO A 49 -9.25 11.84 -14.33
C PRO A 49 -9.08 11.13 -12.97
N ILE A 50 -9.78 10.02 -12.71
CA ILE A 50 -9.84 9.40 -11.39
C ILE A 50 -8.72 8.36 -11.25
N LYS A 51 -7.87 8.53 -10.24
CA LYS A 51 -6.94 7.51 -9.74
C LYS A 51 -7.77 6.53 -8.90
N VAL A 52 -7.88 5.28 -9.33
CA VAL A 52 -8.78 4.31 -8.68
C VAL A 52 -8.03 3.51 -7.61
N TYR A 53 -6.83 3.04 -7.93
CA TYR A 53 -5.92 2.44 -6.97
C TYR A 53 -4.47 2.65 -7.39
N ALA A 54 -3.59 2.73 -6.39
CA ALA A 54 -2.18 2.47 -6.57
C ALA A 54 -1.92 0.96 -6.49
N ILE A 55 -0.87 0.48 -7.13
CA ILE A 55 -0.47 -0.93 -7.11
C ILE A 55 1.02 -1.03 -6.80
N GLY A 56 1.38 -1.98 -5.94
CA GLY A 56 2.75 -2.43 -5.68
C GLY A 56 2.93 -3.86 -6.16
N GLN A 57 3.98 -4.12 -6.95
CA GLN A 57 4.38 -5.45 -7.39
C GLN A 57 5.57 -5.91 -6.54
N TYR A 58 5.42 -7.08 -5.92
CA TYR A 58 6.47 -7.77 -5.17
C TYR A 58 6.77 -9.10 -5.86
N ASP A 59 8.06 -9.46 -5.88
CA ASP A 59 8.62 -10.76 -6.35
C ASP A 59 7.97 -11.37 -7.61
N ASP A 60 7.55 -10.52 -8.55
CA ASP A 60 6.76 -10.83 -9.75
C ASP A 60 5.43 -11.60 -9.57
N THR A 61 5.14 -12.10 -8.37
CA THR A 61 3.99 -12.98 -8.11
C THR A 61 2.99 -12.42 -7.11
N THR A 62 3.23 -11.20 -6.61
CA THR A 62 2.36 -10.59 -5.61
C THR A 62 2.02 -9.16 -6.00
N PHE A 63 0.73 -8.86 -5.99
CA PHE A 63 0.21 -7.55 -6.36
C PHE A 63 -0.62 -7.01 -5.21
N LEU A 64 -0.19 -5.89 -4.62
CA LEU A 64 -0.94 -5.18 -3.59
C LEU A 64 -1.60 -3.96 -4.22
N LEU A 65 -2.92 -3.98 -4.34
CA LEU A 65 -3.71 -2.82 -4.73
C LEU A 65 -4.12 -2.05 -3.48
N HIS A 66 -3.94 -0.73 -3.51
CA HIS A 66 -4.36 0.17 -2.45
C HIS A 66 -5.34 1.18 -3.05
N MET A 67 -6.61 1.07 -2.64
CA MET A 67 -7.70 1.87 -3.21
C MET A 67 -7.55 3.36 -2.84
N THR A 68 -7.51 4.22 -3.86
CA THR A 68 -7.53 5.69 -3.69
C THR A 68 -8.94 6.25 -3.79
N TYR A 69 -9.87 5.46 -4.32
CA TYR A 69 -11.27 5.79 -4.50
C TYR A 69 -12.14 4.56 -4.16
N GLY A 70 -13.36 4.79 -3.68
CA GLY A 70 -14.30 3.72 -3.34
C GLY A 70 -14.97 3.12 -4.58
N VAL A 71 -15.05 1.79 -4.65
CA VAL A 71 -15.72 1.07 -5.74
C VAL A 71 -16.65 0.01 -5.15
N GLY A 72 -17.87 -0.10 -5.68
CA GLY A 72 -18.81 -1.16 -5.30
C GLY A 72 -18.26 -2.55 -5.65
N ALA A 73 -18.71 -3.58 -4.93
CA ALA A 73 -18.19 -4.94 -5.06
C ALA A 73 -18.29 -5.47 -6.50
N GLU A 74 -19.51 -5.45 -7.04
CA GLU A 74 -19.82 -5.87 -8.41
C GLU A 74 -18.96 -5.13 -9.43
N LYS A 75 -18.93 -3.79 -9.37
CA LYS A 75 -18.12 -2.96 -10.28
C LYS A 75 -16.63 -3.29 -10.23
N MET A 76 -16.08 -3.60 -9.05
CA MET A 76 -14.68 -3.99 -8.91
C MET A 76 -14.44 -5.38 -9.50
N THR A 77 -15.35 -6.31 -9.23
CA THR A 77 -15.31 -7.68 -9.73
C THR A 77 -15.43 -7.71 -11.25
N ASP A 78 -16.44 -7.07 -11.82
CA ASP A 78 -16.69 -6.98 -13.27
C ASP A 78 -15.49 -6.36 -13.99
N ALA A 79 -14.95 -5.26 -13.48
CA ALA A 79 -13.79 -4.62 -14.10
C ALA A 79 -12.54 -5.52 -14.13
N LEU A 80 -12.36 -6.40 -13.14
CA LEU A 80 -11.28 -7.39 -13.16
C LEU A 80 -11.63 -8.58 -14.06
N LYS A 81 -12.89 -9.04 -14.08
CA LYS A 81 -13.36 -10.08 -15.01
C LYS A 81 -13.16 -9.66 -16.47
N ASP A 82 -13.60 -8.45 -16.84
CA ASP A 82 -13.40 -7.86 -18.17
C ASP A 82 -11.91 -7.81 -18.56
N ALA A 83 -11.02 -7.61 -17.58
CA ALA A 83 -9.58 -7.62 -17.81
C ALA A 83 -9.01 -9.05 -17.93
N LEU A 84 -9.64 -10.04 -17.29
CA LEU A 84 -9.23 -11.45 -17.30
C LEU A 84 -9.71 -12.19 -18.54
N GLU A 85 -10.94 -11.97 -18.99
CA GLU A 85 -11.57 -12.65 -20.14
C GLU A 85 -10.68 -12.71 -21.38
N PRO A 86 -10.17 -11.58 -21.93
CA PRO A 86 -9.32 -11.64 -23.12
C PRO A 86 -7.97 -12.32 -22.86
N ARG A 87 -7.56 -12.52 -21.60
CA ARG A 87 -6.30 -13.16 -21.21
C ARG A 87 -6.45 -14.65 -20.97
N LEU A 88 -7.65 -15.11 -20.60
CA LEU A 88 -7.99 -16.52 -20.49
C LEU A 88 -8.35 -17.11 -21.86
N SER A 89 -9.14 -16.38 -22.66
CA SER A 89 -9.63 -16.82 -23.98
C SER A 89 -8.54 -16.94 -25.05
N ASN A 90 -7.37 -16.34 -24.86
CA ASN A 90 -6.22 -16.47 -25.76
C ASN A 90 -5.63 -17.90 -25.81
N LYS A 91 -6.16 -18.85 -25.02
CA LYS A 91 -5.84 -20.28 -25.12
C LYS A 91 -6.60 -21.03 -26.23
N ASN A 92 -7.73 -20.51 -26.72
CA ASN A 92 -8.58 -21.24 -27.67
C ASN A 92 -8.09 -21.24 -29.13
N LYS A 93 -6.80 -21.02 -29.39
CA LYS A 93 -6.23 -21.31 -30.71
C LYS A 93 -5.84 -22.79 -30.91
N ASN A 94 -5.77 -23.60 -29.85
CA ASN A 94 -5.38 -25.01 -29.91
C ASN A 94 -6.28 -25.95 -29.05
N GLY A 95 -7.61 -25.85 -29.18
CA GLY A 95 -8.54 -26.96 -28.84
C GLY A 95 -8.42 -27.61 -27.46
N GLY A 96 -8.07 -26.86 -26.41
CA GLY A 96 -7.97 -27.37 -25.05
C GLY A 96 -9.23 -27.07 -24.24
N ASP A 97 -10.07 -28.08 -24.09
CA ASP A 97 -11.21 -28.15 -23.17
C ASP A 97 -10.78 -27.78 -21.73
N GLY A 98 -11.37 -26.74 -21.16
CA GLY A 98 -10.96 -26.17 -19.88
C GLY A 98 -11.68 -24.88 -19.52
N SER A 99 -12.98 -25.00 -19.24
CA SER A 99 -13.77 -24.26 -18.24
C SER A 99 -13.28 -22.84 -17.85
N THR A 100 -13.19 -21.93 -18.81
CA THR A 100 -12.86 -20.51 -18.54
C THR A 100 -13.97 -19.84 -17.72
N ASP A 101 -15.21 -20.27 -17.92
CA ASP A 101 -16.39 -19.69 -17.30
C ASP A 101 -16.47 -20.04 -15.81
N GLU A 102 -16.11 -21.28 -15.45
CA GLU A 102 -16.07 -21.76 -14.07
C GLU A 102 -14.97 -21.03 -13.26
N GLU A 103 -13.79 -20.84 -13.84
CA GLU A 103 -12.70 -20.08 -13.20
C GLU A 103 -13.10 -18.62 -12.95
N LEU A 104 -13.76 -17.99 -13.92
CA LEU A 104 -14.28 -16.63 -13.79
C LEU A 104 -15.41 -16.52 -12.77
N LYS A 105 -16.26 -17.54 -12.67
CA LYS A 105 -17.34 -17.63 -11.69
C LYS A 105 -16.79 -17.83 -10.27
N GLU A 106 -15.80 -18.71 -10.09
CA GLU A 106 -15.11 -18.86 -8.80
C GLU A 106 -14.41 -17.56 -8.39
N PHE A 107 -13.76 -16.88 -9.33
CA PHE A 107 -13.15 -15.58 -9.11
C PHE A 107 -14.17 -14.54 -8.66
N GLU A 108 -15.32 -14.47 -9.34
CA GLU A 108 -16.41 -13.58 -8.99
C GLU A 108 -16.92 -13.81 -7.57
N GLN A 109 -17.22 -15.07 -7.23
CA GLN A 109 -17.69 -15.44 -5.90
C GLN A 109 -16.65 -15.09 -4.83
N LEU A 110 -15.37 -15.33 -5.10
CA LEU A 110 -14.28 -14.99 -4.18
C LEU A 110 -14.20 -13.48 -3.93
N MET A 111 -14.33 -12.68 -5.00
CA MET A 111 -14.30 -11.21 -4.91
C MET A 111 -15.50 -10.66 -4.14
N LEU A 112 -16.71 -11.14 -4.45
CA LEU A 112 -17.93 -10.71 -3.74
C LEU A 112 -17.90 -11.11 -2.26
N LYS A 113 -17.39 -12.31 -1.95
CA LYS A 113 -17.16 -12.74 -0.57
C LYS A 113 -16.15 -11.85 0.17
N GLY A 114 -15.09 -11.42 -0.51
CA GLY A 114 -14.05 -10.56 0.06
C GLY A 114 -14.46 -9.09 0.21
N LEU A 115 -15.42 -8.64 -0.59
CA LEU A 115 -15.86 -7.25 -0.68
C LEU A 115 -17.36 -7.08 -0.42
N PRO A 116 -17.92 -7.54 0.72
CA PRO A 116 -19.36 -7.49 0.96
C PRO A 116 -19.95 -6.06 0.96
N LYS A 117 -19.11 -5.05 1.18
CA LYS A 117 -19.48 -3.62 1.14
C LYS A 117 -18.74 -2.84 0.03
N GLY A 118 -18.18 -3.57 -0.94
CA GLY A 118 -17.25 -3.02 -1.92
C GLY A 118 -15.85 -2.73 -1.37
N ALA A 119 -15.03 -2.13 -2.20
CA ALA A 119 -13.66 -1.72 -1.90
C ALA A 119 -13.65 -0.20 -1.63
N SER A 120 -13.85 0.20 -0.38
CA SER A 120 -13.76 1.59 0.07
C SER A 120 -12.34 2.17 -0.13
N LYS A 121 -12.23 3.50 -0.09
CA LYS A 121 -10.90 4.16 -0.07
C LYS A 121 -10.07 3.64 1.10
N GLY A 122 -8.80 3.35 0.85
CA GLY A 122 -7.88 2.76 1.82
C GLY A 122 -7.93 1.24 1.90
N THR A 123 -8.93 0.58 1.30
CA THR A 123 -8.95 -0.88 1.22
C THR A 123 -7.72 -1.40 0.47
N GLN A 124 -7.12 -2.46 1.00
CA GLN A 124 -5.98 -3.15 0.41
C GLN A 124 -6.39 -4.52 -0.11
N LEU A 125 -6.13 -4.79 -1.38
CA LEU A 125 -6.36 -6.09 -2.01
C LEU A 125 -5.02 -6.69 -2.39
N THR A 126 -4.64 -7.78 -1.73
CA THR A 126 -3.43 -8.53 -2.10
C THR A 126 -3.82 -9.73 -2.94
N PHE A 127 -3.26 -9.80 -4.14
CA PHE A 127 -3.37 -10.95 -5.02
C PHE A 127 -2.03 -11.66 -5.11
N GLY A 128 -2.01 -12.96 -4.79
CA GLY A 128 -0.85 -13.82 -5.01
C GLY A 128 -1.08 -14.73 -6.21
N THR A 129 -0.16 -14.74 -7.18
CA THR A 129 -0.24 -15.54 -8.42
C THR A 129 0.79 -16.67 -8.48
N GLY A 130 1.64 -16.79 -7.45
CA GLY A 130 2.71 -17.78 -7.36
C GLY A 130 2.17 -19.21 -7.17
N GLY A 131 2.92 -20.20 -7.68
CA GLY A 131 2.59 -21.63 -7.49
C GLY A 131 1.36 -22.12 -8.27
N GLY A 132 0.95 -21.42 -9.33
CA GLY A 132 -0.16 -21.86 -10.19
C GLY A 132 -1.55 -21.73 -9.54
N LYS A 133 -1.68 -20.80 -8.59
CA LYS A 133 -2.93 -20.48 -7.90
C LYS A 133 -3.09 -18.97 -7.78
N LEU A 134 -4.32 -18.50 -7.70
CA LEU A 134 -4.67 -17.12 -7.41
C LEU A 134 -5.21 -17.04 -5.98
N SER A 135 -4.52 -16.35 -5.08
CA SER A 135 -5.03 -16.07 -3.72
C SER A 135 -5.48 -14.62 -3.61
N LEU A 136 -6.52 -14.39 -2.79
CA LEU A 136 -7.00 -13.05 -2.43
C LEU A 136 -6.90 -12.85 -0.93
N GLN A 137 -6.33 -11.70 -0.54
CA GLN A 137 -6.42 -11.16 0.81
C GLN A 137 -7.01 -9.75 0.75
N VAL A 138 -7.83 -9.41 1.74
CA VAL A 138 -8.40 -8.07 1.90
C VAL A 138 -7.96 -7.54 3.26
N ASN A 139 -7.27 -6.40 3.26
CA ASN A 139 -6.68 -5.79 4.46
C ASN A 139 -5.85 -6.79 5.29
N GLY A 140 -5.01 -7.58 4.62
CA GLY A 140 -4.15 -8.61 5.24
C GLY A 140 -4.87 -9.90 5.66
N LYS A 141 -6.21 -9.98 5.58
CA LYS A 141 -6.96 -11.20 5.89
C LYS A 141 -7.16 -12.05 4.63
N GLN A 142 -6.74 -13.31 4.67
CA GLN A 142 -6.97 -14.25 3.58
C GLN A 142 -8.46 -14.55 3.40
N ILE A 143 -8.96 -14.39 2.17
CA ILE A 143 -10.37 -14.65 1.81
C ILE A 143 -10.53 -16.04 1.18
N GLY A 144 -9.57 -16.43 0.33
CA GLY A 144 -9.58 -17.71 -0.36
C GLY A 144 -8.50 -17.82 -1.44
N THR A 145 -8.51 -18.96 -2.11
CA THR A 145 -7.53 -19.34 -3.13
C THR A 145 -8.21 -20.16 -4.21
N ILE A 146 -7.94 -19.84 -5.46
CA ILE A 146 -8.39 -20.58 -6.64
C ILE A 146 -7.18 -21.28 -7.25
N LYS A 147 -7.25 -22.61 -7.41
CA LYS A 147 -6.16 -23.42 -7.98
C LYS A 147 -6.26 -23.43 -9.50
N SER A 148 -5.88 -22.32 -10.13
CA SER A 148 -5.79 -22.22 -11.58
C SER A 148 -4.52 -21.49 -12.01
N LYS A 149 -3.64 -22.22 -12.69
CA LYS A 149 -2.46 -21.67 -13.36
C LYS A 149 -2.81 -20.74 -14.53
N PRO A 150 -3.83 -21.04 -15.39
CA PRO A 150 -4.30 -20.09 -16.38
C PRO A 150 -4.76 -18.77 -15.76
N LEU A 151 -5.61 -18.82 -14.73
CA LEU A 151 -6.13 -17.64 -14.05
C LEU A 151 -5.02 -16.84 -13.37
N SER A 152 -4.09 -17.49 -12.68
CA SER A 152 -2.99 -16.78 -12.01
C SER A 152 -2.08 -16.07 -13.01
N LYS A 153 -1.80 -16.70 -14.16
CA LYS A 153 -1.03 -16.09 -15.25
C LYS A 153 -1.80 -14.94 -15.90
N ALA A 154 -3.09 -15.12 -16.17
CA ALA A 154 -3.94 -14.09 -16.74
C ALA A 154 -4.03 -12.86 -15.83
N PHE A 155 -4.20 -13.08 -14.52
CA PHE A 155 -4.23 -12.00 -13.53
C PHE A 155 -2.92 -11.22 -13.49
N ALA A 156 -1.78 -11.91 -13.43
CA ALA A 156 -0.47 -11.23 -13.51
C ALA A 156 -0.34 -10.42 -14.81
N GLY A 157 -0.87 -10.94 -15.92
CA GLY A 157 -0.90 -10.27 -17.22
C GLY A 157 -1.62 -8.92 -17.22
N ILE A 158 -2.64 -8.73 -16.37
CA ILE A 158 -3.37 -7.45 -16.24
C ILE A 158 -2.40 -6.27 -15.98
N TYR A 159 -1.29 -6.52 -15.31
CA TYR A 159 -0.32 -5.48 -14.92
C TYR A 159 1.03 -5.58 -15.62
N THR A 160 1.32 -6.70 -16.26
CA THR A 160 2.68 -6.99 -16.76
C THR A 160 2.75 -7.17 -18.27
N ASP A 161 1.63 -7.40 -18.97
CA ASP A 161 1.63 -7.58 -20.41
C ASP A 161 1.56 -6.26 -21.20
N ARG A 162 1.63 -6.35 -22.53
CA ARG A 162 1.60 -5.19 -23.43
C ARG A 162 0.27 -4.41 -23.42
N LYS A 163 -0.79 -5.01 -22.89
CA LYS A 163 -2.12 -4.40 -22.73
C LYS A 163 -2.43 -4.15 -21.25
N ALA A 164 -1.39 -3.96 -20.43
CA ALA A 164 -1.54 -3.74 -19.00
C ALA A 164 -2.38 -2.48 -18.70
N VAL A 165 -3.18 -2.54 -17.64
CA VAL A 165 -4.12 -1.46 -17.26
C VAL A 165 -3.41 -0.24 -16.66
N CYS A 166 -2.12 -0.36 -16.36
CA CYS A 166 -1.25 0.73 -15.93
C CYS A 166 0.22 0.36 -16.19
N THR A 167 1.08 1.37 -16.29
CA THR A 167 2.53 1.18 -16.36
C THR A 167 3.12 1.03 -14.96
N LEU A 168 3.83 -0.07 -14.71
CA LEU A 168 4.61 -0.28 -13.49
C LEU A 168 6.04 0.27 -13.66
N LYS A 169 6.50 1.07 -12.70
CA LYS A 169 7.83 1.69 -12.66
C LYS A 169 8.49 1.44 -11.30
N PRO A 170 9.83 1.55 -11.17
CA PRO A 170 10.47 1.50 -9.86
C PRO A 170 9.81 2.49 -8.87
N PRO A 171 9.67 2.12 -7.59
CA PRO A 171 9.10 3.02 -6.58
C PRO A 171 9.95 4.28 -6.43
N ALA A 172 9.31 5.41 -6.13
CA ALA A 172 10.04 6.58 -5.67
C ALA A 172 10.54 6.30 -4.25
N VAL A 173 11.82 6.55 -4.02
CA VAL A 173 12.45 6.44 -2.70
C VAL A 173 12.55 7.85 -2.14
N GLU A 174 11.92 8.09 -0.99
CA GLU A 174 12.26 9.26 -0.20
C GLU A 174 13.31 8.84 0.82
N GLU A 175 14.51 9.37 0.66
CA GLU A 175 15.52 9.31 1.71
C GLU A 175 14.95 10.06 2.92
N GLY A 176 14.79 9.34 4.03
CA GLY A 176 14.43 9.98 5.29
C GLY A 176 15.51 11.02 5.60
N ALA A 177 15.10 12.28 5.71
CA ALA A 177 15.94 13.28 6.35
C ALA A 177 16.39 12.69 7.69
N ALA A 178 17.70 12.56 7.87
CA ALA A 178 18.28 12.25 9.17
C ALA A 178 17.75 13.33 10.14
N ASN A 179 16.82 12.96 11.01
CA ASN A 179 16.47 13.79 12.16
C ASN A 179 17.64 13.70 13.13
N ASP A 180 18.54 14.67 13.02
CA ASP A 180 19.31 15.20 14.13
C ASP A 180 18.35 15.45 15.30
N GLY A 181 18.53 14.66 16.35
CA GLY A 181 17.61 14.57 17.46
C GLY A 181 17.51 15.88 18.23
N GLU A 182 16.32 16.47 18.24
CA GLU A 182 15.82 17.21 19.39
C GLU A 182 14.33 16.90 19.53
N GLY A 183 14.00 16.18 20.60
CA GLY A 183 12.66 15.65 20.82
C GLY A 183 11.64 16.75 21.13
N THR A 184 10.49 16.69 20.47
CA THR A 184 9.24 17.15 21.10
C THR A 184 8.08 16.28 20.61
N ILE A 185 7.50 15.57 21.56
CA ILE A 185 6.36 14.65 21.45
C ILE A 185 5.05 15.41 21.25
N ASP A 186 4.76 15.95 20.06
CA ASP A 186 3.53 16.76 19.89
C ASP A 186 2.80 16.65 18.54
N SER A 187 2.79 15.48 17.88
CA SER A 187 2.08 15.34 16.60
C SER A 187 1.22 14.09 16.40
N ILE A 188 0.84 13.39 17.48
CA ILE A 188 -0.08 12.23 17.39
C ILE A 188 -1.56 12.64 17.35
N PHE A 189 -1.93 13.88 17.70
CA PHE A 189 -3.32 14.35 17.54
C PHE A 189 -3.38 15.63 16.70
N GLY A 190 -4.09 15.56 15.58
CA GLY A 190 -4.30 16.68 14.67
C GLY A 190 -5.02 17.85 15.34
N ILE A 191 -4.26 18.89 15.70
CA ILE A 191 -4.78 20.20 16.12
C ILE A 191 -4.34 21.24 15.07
N PRO A 192 -5.24 22.11 14.56
CA PRO A 192 -4.90 23.06 13.51
C PRO A 192 -4.02 24.21 14.04
N LYS A 193 -2.96 24.54 13.30
CA LYS A 193 -2.06 25.68 13.55
C LYS A 193 -2.83 27.00 13.56
N LYS A 194 -2.97 27.65 14.72
CA LYS A 194 -3.22 29.09 14.79
C LYS A 194 -1.90 29.84 14.87
N ARG A 195 -1.71 30.80 13.95
CA ARG A 195 -0.62 31.79 13.95
C ARG A 195 -0.59 32.54 15.28
N LEU A 196 0.57 32.62 15.91
CA LEU A 196 0.86 33.61 16.94
C LEU A 196 2.05 34.46 16.49
N LEU A 197 1.81 35.77 16.36
CA LEU A 197 2.82 36.78 16.10
C LEU A 197 3.74 36.90 17.32
N THR A 198 5.05 36.93 17.08
CA THR A 198 6.06 37.29 18.07
C THR A 198 6.10 38.81 18.24
N VAL A 199 5.71 39.32 19.41
CA VAL A 199 6.17 40.61 19.92
C VAL A 199 6.49 40.42 21.41
N ALA A 200 7.78 40.37 21.73
CA ALA A 200 8.32 40.59 23.07
C ALA A 200 9.44 41.63 22.89
N GLY A 201 9.53 42.72 23.63
CA GLY A 201 8.95 43.02 24.94
C GLY A 201 10.07 43.59 25.80
N ALA A 202 10.26 44.91 25.73
CA ALA A 202 11.08 45.65 26.69
C ALA A 202 10.21 45.97 27.91
N ALA A 203 10.70 45.69 29.13
CA ALA A 203 10.15 46.27 30.33
C ALA A 203 11.21 46.40 31.43
N LEU A 204 11.16 47.57 32.05
CA LEU A 204 12.08 48.21 32.98
C LEU A 204 11.26 48.46 34.27
N VAL A 205 11.96 48.61 35.39
CA VAL A 205 11.56 49.23 36.68
C VAL A 205 10.70 48.40 37.66
N GLY A 206 11.16 48.40 38.92
CA GLY A 206 10.30 48.21 40.08
C GLY A 206 11.04 48.12 41.42
N SER A 207 11.55 49.24 41.94
CA SER A 207 11.89 49.43 43.37
C SER A 207 10.65 49.87 44.14
N ILE A 208 10.35 49.26 45.30
CA ILE A 208 9.58 49.91 46.39
C ILE A 208 10.10 49.42 47.77
N PHE A 209 10.28 50.40 48.65
CA PHE A 209 10.68 50.40 50.07
C PHE A 209 9.66 49.72 51.03
N GLY A 210 10.14 49.35 52.23
CA GLY A 210 9.51 49.82 53.48
C GLY A 210 8.92 48.81 54.48
N THR A 211 9.71 48.52 55.53
CA THR A 211 9.44 48.49 57.00
C THR A 211 8.09 47.95 57.55
N TYR A 212 8.14 47.10 58.59
CA TYR A 212 7.49 47.32 59.92
C TYR A 212 7.94 46.26 60.96
N ILE A 213 8.40 46.77 62.11
CA ILE A 213 8.70 46.20 63.47
C ILE A 213 9.77 45.12 63.61
#